data_AF-A0A1G2G8B9-F1
#
_entry.id   AF-A0A1G2G8B9-F1
#
_cell.length_a   1.000
_cell.length_b   1.000
_cell.length_c   1.000
_cell.angle_alpha   90.00
_cell.angle_beta   90.00
_cell.angle_gamma   90.00
#
_symmetry.space_group_name_H-M   'P 1'
#
loop_
_entity.id
_entity.type
_entity.pdbx_description
1 polymer ?
#
loop_
_entity_poly.entity_id
_entity_poly.type
_entity_poly.pdbx_seq_one_letter_code
_entity_poly.pdbx_strand_id
1 'polypeptide(L)'
;MQGVERSHLNAAISAALKAYYDFREATIEDALRPIATYGKKDTLGMDAGPEITICGELAQYDSGAVVVTEEIGSKEILLSDTFRPNDPQTFRTVFISDPTDRSNQLKAFLTQFPRERTIGSILGESDSVTEWEKNFGAPATITGATSAISCIRRGVPIFAVIVNYITKELVVSCAAGNKILKLPDKLTSAIDLEYVQMKGKIISFPGIGENIRNMRKFVTFLGDVGKIGYKENFLDSGLVGEDQLSDFLHYDKPGGPSRALYLSSLQPHTLPIGFILANGEKIGEWIHWLSFVQFALSQHDNSQPALVS
;
A
#
# COMPACT_ATOMS: atom_id res chain seq x y z
N MET A 1 -1.09 20.94 -4.96
CA MET A 1 -0.46 20.20 -6.08
C MET A 1 -0.41 21.07 -7.31
N GLN A 2 0.79 21.32 -7.82
CA GLN A 2 0.99 22.02 -9.10
C GLN A 2 1.29 21.00 -10.21
N GLY A 3 1.07 21.39 -11.48
CA GLY A 3 0.86 20.49 -12.63
C GLY A 3 1.75 19.25 -12.76
N VAL A 4 3.04 19.34 -12.40
CA VAL A 4 3.96 18.19 -12.46
C VAL A 4 3.57 17.09 -11.47
N GLU A 5 3.24 17.42 -10.23
CA GLU A 5 2.86 16.45 -9.19
C GLU A 5 1.55 15.75 -9.53
N ARG A 6 0.57 16.51 -10.06
CA ARG A 6 -0.69 15.95 -10.55
C ARG A 6 -0.45 14.95 -11.68
N SER A 7 0.45 15.27 -12.61
CA SER A 7 0.81 14.38 -13.72
C SER A 7 1.43 13.07 -13.21
N HIS A 8 2.37 13.15 -12.27
CA HIS A 8 2.99 11.96 -11.67
C HIS A 8 1.99 11.12 -10.89
N LEU A 9 1.08 11.75 -10.14
CA LEU A 9 0.03 11.05 -9.41
C LEU A 9 -0.94 10.36 -10.35
N ASN A 10 -1.36 11.02 -11.43
CA ASN A 10 -2.21 10.40 -12.45
C ASN A 10 -1.52 9.22 -13.12
N ALA A 11 -0.22 9.30 -13.39
CA ALA A 11 0.56 8.19 -13.92
C ALA A 11 0.62 7.01 -12.94
N ALA A 12 0.85 7.26 -11.65
CA ALA A 12 0.84 6.22 -10.62
C ALA A 12 -0.55 5.59 -10.43
N ILE A 13 -1.63 6.39 -10.46
CA ILE A 13 -3.00 5.88 -10.44
C ILE A 13 -3.24 4.98 -11.65
N SER A 14 -2.89 5.43 -12.86
CA SER A 14 -3.02 4.64 -14.08
C SER A 14 -2.25 3.32 -14.00
N ALA A 15 -0.99 3.36 -13.57
CA ALA A 15 -0.14 2.19 -13.43
C ALA A 15 -0.70 1.16 -12.43
N ALA A 16 -1.11 1.61 -11.24
CA ALA A 16 -1.68 0.74 -10.22
C ALA A 16 -3.03 0.14 -10.66
N LEU A 17 -3.89 0.94 -11.31
CA LEU A 17 -5.17 0.46 -11.81
C LEU A 17 -4.98 -0.53 -12.96
N LYS A 18 -4.07 -0.26 -13.90
CA LYS A 18 -3.78 -1.19 -14.98
C LYS A 18 -3.28 -2.52 -14.45
N ALA A 19 -2.31 -2.50 -13.52
CA ALA A 19 -1.83 -3.70 -12.85
C ALA A 19 -2.96 -4.48 -12.17
N TYR A 20 -3.86 -3.78 -11.46
CA TYR A 20 -5.02 -4.39 -10.83
C TYR A 20 -6.00 -5.03 -11.83
N TYR A 21 -6.38 -4.32 -12.89
CA TYR A 21 -7.32 -4.84 -13.88
C TYR A 21 -6.70 -5.98 -14.71
N ASP A 22 -5.44 -5.88 -15.10
CA ASP A 22 -4.72 -6.95 -15.79
C ASP A 22 -4.61 -8.20 -14.87
N PHE A 23 -4.32 -8.02 -13.58
CA PHE A 23 -4.32 -9.12 -12.60
C PHE A 23 -5.69 -9.78 -12.45
N ARG A 24 -6.79 -9.02 -12.56
CA ARG A 24 -8.15 -9.58 -12.48
C ARG A 24 -8.52 -10.46 -13.66
N GLU A 25 -7.94 -10.23 -14.83
CA GLU A 25 -8.16 -11.07 -16.00
C GLU A 25 -7.34 -12.38 -15.96
N ALA A 26 -6.29 -12.43 -15.13
CA ALA A 26 -5.49 -13.64 -14.95
C ALA A 26 -6.29 -14.77 -14.27
N THR A 27 -5.95 -16.01 -14.63
CA THR A 27 -6.46 -17.19 -13.91
C THR A 27 -5.73 -17.39 -12.58
N ILE A 28 -6.33 -18.13 -11.66
CA ILE A 28 -5.64 -18.54 -10.41
C ILE A 28 -4.41 -19.39 -10.74
N GLU A 29 -4.46 -20.21 -11.79
CA GLU A 29 -3.28 -20.95 -12.25
C GLU A 29 -2.13 -20.01 -12.61
N ASP A 30 -2.40 -18.98 -13.42
CA ASP A 30 -1.37 -18.01 -13.84
C ASP A 30 -0.83 -17.22 -12.64
N ALA A 31 -1.72 -16.78 -11.74
CA ALA A 31 -1.35 -16.04 -10.53
C ALA A 31 -0.43 -16.86 -9.60
N LEU A 32 -0.67 -18.17 -9.50
CA LEU A 32 0.07 -19.07 -8.60
C LEU A 32 1.22 -19.82 -9.29
N ARG A 33 1.46 -19.57 -10.58
CA ARG A 33 2.57 -20.16 -11.32
C ARG A 33 3.89 -19.44 -10.96
N PRO A 34 4.95 -20.17 -10.58
CA PRO A 34 6.27 -19.57 -10.40
C PRO A 34 6.82 -19.01 -11.72
N ILE A 35 7.43 -17.83 -11.65
CA ILE A 35 8.05 -17.18 -12.81
C ILE A 35 9.57 -17.32 -12.71
N ALA A 36 10.12 -18.42 -13.27
CA ALA A 36 11.53 -18.76 -13.12
C ALA A 36 12.53 -17.70 -13.65
N THR A 37 12.07 -16.76 -14.48
CA THR A 37 12.91 -15.73 -15.12
C THR A 37 12.79 -14.35 -14.47
N TYR A 38 12.03 -14.20 -13.37
CA TYR A 38 11.72 -12.90 -12.79
C TYR A 38 11.84 -12.92 -11.27
N GLY A 39 12.56 -11.96 -10.70
CA GLY A 39 12.72 -11.83 -9.25
C GLY A 39 13.50 -12.99 -8.60
N LYS A 40 13.06 -13.39 -7.40
CA LYS A 40 13.59 -14.52 -6.64
C LYS A 40 13.05 -15.84 -7.21
N LYS A 41 13.69 -16.97 -6.86
CA LYS A 41 13.33 -18.30 -7.42
C LYS A 41 11.88 -18.72 -7.14
N ASP A 42 11.24 -18.14 -6.13
CA ASP A 42 9.89 -18.42 -5.66
C ASP A 42 8.86 -17.34 -6.03
N THR A 43 9.25 -16.31 -6.77
CA THR A 43 8.35 -15.23 -7.22
C THR A 43 7.21 -15.81 -8.06
N LEU A 44 5.97 -15.47 -7.70
CA LEU A 44 4.76 -15.98 -8.34
C LEU A 44 4.23 -14.97 -9.38
N GLY A 45 3.34 -15.43 -10.27
CA GLY A 45 2.70 -14.57 -11.27
C GLY A 45 1.92 -13.40 -10.66
N MET A 46 1.35 -13.58 -9.46
CA MET A 46 0.67 -12.52 -8.70
C MET A 46 1.61 -11.44 -8.16
N ASP A 47 2.91 -11.70 -8.07
CA ASP A 47 3.92 -10.71 -7.68
C ASP A 47 4.53 -10.06 -8.95
N ALA A 48 4.98 -10.91 -9.89
CA ALA A 48 5.65 -10.48 -11.11
C ALA A 48 4.74 -9.71 -12.08
N GLY A 49 3.49 -10.15 -12.25
CA GLY A 49 2.55 -9.55 -13.22
C GLY A 49 2.25 -8.07 -12.91
N PRO A 50 1.79 -7.75 -11.68
CA PRO A 50 1.62 -6.36 -11.25
C PRO A 50 2.91 -5.55 -11.35
N GLU A 51 4.06 -6.12 -10.94
CA GLU A 51 5.33 -5.40 -10.98
C GLU A 51 5.76 -5.02 -12.41
N ILE A 52 5.69 -5.97 -13.35
CA ILE A 52 6.02 -5.74 -14.76
C ILE A 52 5.14 -4.64 -15.33
N THR A 53 3.84 -4.69 -15.02
CA THR A 53 2.86 -3.72 -15.51
C THR A 53 3.15 -2.32 -14.95
N ILE A 54 3.34 -2.19 -13.63
CA ILE A 54 3.67 -0.92 -12.98
C ILE A 54 4.96 -0.33 -13.55
N CYS A 55 6.01 -1.14 -13.65
CA CYS A 55 7.29 -0.70 -14.20
C CYS A 55 7.17 -0.24 -15.65
N GLY A 56 6.40 -0.97 -16.47
CA GLY A 56 6.17 -0.63 -17.87
C GLY A 56 5.47 0.72 -18.03
N GLU A 57 4.37 0.91 -17.30
CA GLU A 57 3.58 2.15 -17.35
C GLU A 57 4.38 3.36 -16.86
N LEU A 58 5.08 3.23 -15.73
CA LEU A 58 5.87 4.33 -15.18
C LEU A 58 7.07 4.69 -16.06
N ALA A 59 7.76 3.69 -16.64
CA ALA A 59 8.88 3.93 -17.55
C ALA A 59 8.43 4.54 -18.88
N GLN A 60 7.23 4.20 -19.36
CA GLN A 60 6.63 4.82 -20.54
C GLN A 60 6.23 6.28 -20.28
N TYR A 61 5.72 6.57 -19.08
CA TYR A 61 5.34 7.92 -18.67
C TYR A 61 6.56 8.84 -18.48
N ASP A 62 7.57 8.39 -17.75
CA ASP A 62 8.80 9.14 -17.50
C ASP A 62 10.01 8.20 -17.51
N SER A 63 10.71 8.15 -18.65
CA SER A 63 11.91 7.32 -18.83
C SER A 63 13.09 7.77 -17.96
N GLY A 64 13.04 8.98 -17.38
CA GLY A 64 14.06 9.49 -16.47
C GLY A 64 13.76 9.21 -14.98
N ALA A 65 12.57 8.70 -14.66
CA ALA A 65 12.21 8.37 -13.29
C ALA A 65 12.88 7.08 -12.83
N VAL A 66 13.32 7.06 -11.56
CA VAL A 66 13.81 5.84 -10.93
C VAL A 66 12.61 5.07 -10.40
N VAL A 67 12.46 3.81 -10.80
CA VAL A 67 11.43 2.91 -10.26
C VAL A 67 12.13 1.86 -9.41
N VAL A 68 11.78 1.83 -8.13
CA VAL A 68 12.24 0.85 -7.14
C VAL A 68 11.07 -0.05 -6.77
N THR A 69 11.25 -1.37 -6.83
CA THR A 69 10.21 -2.33 -6.46
C THR A 69 10.77 -3.43 -5.54
N GLU A 70 9.90 -4.21 -4.91
CA GLU A 70 10.33 -5.27 -3.99
C GLU A 70 11.15 -6.36 -4.68
N GLU A 71 10.76 -6.82 -5.87
CA GLU A 71 11.32 -8.05 -6.44
C GLU A 71 12.58 -7.82 -7.28
N ILE A 72 12.70 -6.68 -7.96
CA ILE A 72 13.87 -6.34 -8.80
C ILE A 72 14.77 -5.26 -8.19
N GLY A 73 14.40 -4.67 -7.05
CA GLY A 73 15.16 -3.56 -6.46
C GLY A 73 15.05 -2.32 -7.34
N SER A 74 16.15 -1.81 -7.86
CA SER A 74 16.15 -0.72 -8.86
C SER A 74 16.51 -1.27 -10.23
N LYS A 75 15.71 -0.97 -11.27
CA LYS A 75 16.23 -1.09 -12.65
C LYS A 75 17.42 -0.13 -12.77
N GLU A 76 18.62 -0.66 -12.99
CA GLU A 76 19.84 0.11 -13.18
C GLU A 76 19.68 1.05 -14.37
N ILE A 77 19.21 2.27 -14.12
CA ILE A 77 19.36 3.34 -15.09
C ILE A 77 20.77 3.90 -14.87
N LEU A 78 21.69 3.51 -15.74
CA LEU A 78 22.98 4.19 -15.98
C LEU A 78 22.70 5.61 -16.45
N LEU A 79 22.30 6.50 -15.54
CA LEU A 79 22.15 7.93 -15.80
C LEU A 79 23.23 8.66 -15.03
N SER A 80 24.02 9.46 -15.75
CA SER A 80 25.15 10.20 -15.21
C SER A 80 24.78 10.96 -13.93
N ASP A 81 25.50 10.69 -12.84
CA ASP A 81 25.34 11.30 -11.51
C ASP A 81 25.62 12.81 -11.44
N THR A 82 25.71 13.52 -12.57
CA THR A 82 25.95 14.97 -12.56
C THR A 82 24.65 15.71 -12.22
N PHE A 83 24.39 15.86 -10.92
CA PHE A 83 23.43 16.82 -10.39
C PHE A 83 23.72 18.22 -10.98
N ARG A 84 22.73 18.82 -11.65
CA ARG A 84 22.84 20.17 -12.21
C ARG A 84 21.87 21.07 -11.45
N PRO A 85 22.34 21.94 -10.54
CA PRO A 85 21.49 22.74 -9.66
C PRO A 85 20.41 23.57 -10.38
N ASN A 86 20.64 23.90 -11.66
CA ASN A 86 19.77 24.75 -12.48
C ASN A 86 18.94 23.97 -13.51
N ASP A 87 18.97 22.64 -13.48
CA ASP A 87 18.17 21.80 -14.37
C ASP A 87 17.08 21.08 -13.58
N PRO A 88 15.81 21.49 -13.73
CA PRO A 88 14.68 20.85 -13.08
C PRO A 88 14.53 19.35 -13.36
N GLN A 89 15.11 18.86 -14.45
CA GLN A 89 15.11 17.45 -14.86
C GLN A 89 16.08 16.60 -14.04
N THR A 90 17.06 17.21 -13.37
CA THR A 90 17.99 16.48 -12.47
C THR A 90 17.45 16.26 -11.06
N PHE A 91 16.28 16.84 -10.74
CA PHE A 91 15.60 16.54 -9.49
C PHE A 91 14.94 15.17 -9.58
N ARG A 92 15.63 14.16 -9.05
CA ARG A 92 15.22 12.76 -9.14
C ARG A 92 13.80 12.59 -8.60
N THR A 93 12.91 12.17 -9.50
CA THR A 93 11.65 11.51 -9.17
C THR A 93 11.97 10.05 -8.93
N VAL A 94 11.55 9.54 -7.77
CA VAL A 94 11.67 8.14 -7.40
C VAL A 94 10.28 7.61 -7.12
N PHE A 95 9.86 6.62 -7.90
CA PHE A 95 8.70 5.79 -7.60
C PHE A 95 9.17 4.59 -6.81
N ILE A 96 8.52 4.32 -5.69
CA ILE A 96 8.73 3.10 -4.91
C ILE A 96 7.42 2.33 -4.95
N SER A 97 7.46 1.06 -5.35
CA SER A 97 6.29 0.21 -5.46
C SER A 97 6.45 -1.06 -4.65
N ASP A 98 5.37 -1.41 -3.94
CA ASP A 98 5.13 -2.74 -3.40
C ASP A 98 4.02 -3.35 -4.26
N PRO A 99 4.36 -4.17 -5.26
CA PRO A 99 3.40 -4.59 -6.29
C PRO A 99 2.27 -5.45 -5.73
N THR A 100 2.57 -6.30 -4.73
CA THR A 100 1.62 -7.21 -4.09
C THR A 100 2.05 -7.47 -2.64
N ASP A 101 1.55 -6.64 -1.73
CA ASP A 101 1.66 -6.90 -0.29
C ASP A 101 0.73 -8.05 0.12
N ARG A 102 1.10 -8.76 1.20
CA ARG A 102 0.38 -9.93 1.73
C ARG A 102 0.21 -11.05 0.69
N SER A 103 1.21 -11.23 -0.16
CA SER A 103 1.25 -12.26 -1.20
C SER A 103 1.02 -13.68 -0.64
N ASN A 104 1.53 -14.01 0.55
CA ASN A 104 1.27 -15.29 1.22
C ASN A 104 -0.20 -15.49 1.59
N GLN A 105 -0.86 -14.47 2.13
CA GLN A 105 -2.28 -14.51 2.48
C GLN A 105 -3.13 -14.56 1.21
N LEU A 106 -2.77 -13.79 0.19
CA LEU A 106 -3.43 -13.83 -1.12
C LEU A 106 -3.33 -15.22 -1.75
N LYS A 107 -2.14 -15.84 -1.72
CA LYS A 107 -1.95 -17.23 -2.15
C LYS A 107 -2.88 -18.19 -1.43
N ALA A 108 -2.89 -18.14 -0.09
CA ALA A 108 -3.72 -19.00 0.74
C ALA A 108 -5.22 -18.80 0.49
N PHE A 109 -5.63 -17.56 0.19
CA PHE A 109 -7.00 -17.24 -0.22
C PHE A 109 -7.33 -17.88 -1.57
N LEU A 110 -6.50 -17.63 -2.60
CA LEU A 110 -6.74 -18.12 -3.97
C LEU A 110 -6.70 -19.65 -4.07
N THR A 111 -5.92 -20.34 -3.24
CA THR A 111 -5.89 -21.81 -3.23
C THR A 111 -7.19 -22.49 -2.81
N GLN A 112 -8.16 -21.74 -2.28
CA GLN A 112 -9.48 -22.25 -1.89
C GLN A 112 -10.42 -22.42 -3.10
N PHE A 113 -10.05 -21.89 -4.27
CA PHE A 113 -10.89 -21.83 -5.45
C PHE A 113 -10.32 -22.66 -6.62
N PRO A 114 -11.16 -23.07 -7.60
CA PRO A 114 -10.70 -23.78 -8.79
C PRO A 114 -9.69 -22.96 -9.62
N ARG A 115 -8.65 -23.63 -10.14
CA ARG A 115 -7.47 -22.99 -10.76
C ARG A 115 -7.78 -22.25 -12.06
N GLU A 116 -8.79 -22.69 -12.78
CA GLU A 116 -9.26 -22.17 -14.05
C GLU A 116 -10.07 -20.87 -13.93
N ARG A 117 -10.53 -20.52 -12.71
CA ARG A 117 -11.29 -19.30 -12.49
C ARG A 117 -10.38 -18.07 -12.56
N THR A 118 -10.91 -16.97 -13.06
CA THR A 118 -10.20 -15.68 -13.05
C THR A 118 -10.25 -15.04 -11.67
N ILE A 119 -9.18 -14.32 -11.31
CA ILE A 119 -9.09 -13.56 -10.07
C ILE A 119 -10.26 -12.59 -9.94
N GLY A 120 -10.61 -11.90 -11.04
CA GLY A 120 -11.72 -10.96 -11.08
C GLY A 120 -13.09 -11.62 -10.84
N SER A 121 -13.26 -12.90 -11.18
CA SER A 121 -14.48 -13.64 -10.88
C SER A 121 -14.60 -14.00 -9.40
N ILE A 122 -13.49 -14.32 -8.73
CA ILE A 122 -13.47 -14.60 -7.28
C ILE A 122 -13.76 -13.32 -6.53
N LEU A 123 -12.92 -12.29 -6.73
CA LEU A 123 -13.07 -11.00 -6.05
C LEU A 123 -14.40 -10.30 -6.43
N GLY A 124 -15.03 -10.75 -7.52
CA GLY A 124 -16.38 -10.40 -7.96
C GLY A 124 -17.50 -10.81 -7.00
N GLU A 125 -17.30 -11.86 -6.21
CA GLU A 125 -18.33 -12.46 -5.36
C GLU A 125 -18.65 -11.58 -4.15
N SER A 126 -19.92 -11.64 -3.71
CA SER A 126 -20.38 -10.86 -2.56
C SER A 126 -19.65 -11.23 -1.27
N ASP A 127 -19.19 -12.47 -1.17
CA ASP A 127 -18.74 -13.06 0.09
C ASP A 127 -17.22 -13.03 0.25
N SER A 128 -16.45 -12.70 -0.81
CA SER A 128 -14.98 -12.73 -0.76
C SER A 128 -14.39 -11.82 0.31
N VAL A 129 -15.01 -10.66 0.56
CA VAL A 129 -14.60 -9.76 1.64
C VAL A 129 -14.79 -10.44 2.99
N THR A 130 -15.95 -11.05 3.22
CA THR A 130 -16.27 -11.75 4.47
C THR A 130 -15.36 -12.97 4.67
N GLU A 131 -15.09 -13.73 3.62
CA GLU A 131 -14.17 -14.86 3.67
C GLU A 131 -12.73 -14.42 3.95
N TRP A 132 -12.29 -13.31 3.36
CA TRP A 132 -10.98 -12.74 3.68
C TRP A 132 -10.90 -12.34 5.15
N GLU A 133 -11.87 -11.59 5.66
CA GLU A 133 -11.88 -11.12 7.05
C GLU A 133 -11.88 -12.29 8.05
N LYS A 134 -12.60 -13.36 7.75
CA LYS A 134 -12.64 -14.57 8.57
C LYS A 134 -11.28 -15.26 8.67
N ASN A 135 -10.52 -15.30 7.58
CA ASN A 135 -9.27 -16.06 7.48
C ASN A 135 -8.03 -15.22 7.80
N PHE A 136 -8.06 -13.92 7.51
CA PHE A 136 -6.89 -13.03 7.54
C PHE A 136 -7.15 -11.74 8.33
N GLY A 137 -8.27 -11.64 9.03
CA GLY A 137 -8.60 -10.56 9.96
C GLY A 137 -9.32 -9.38 9.31
N ALA A 138 -10.12 -8.67 10.13
CA ALA A 138 -10.89 -7.50 9.73
C ALA A 138 -10.20 -6.18 10.15
N PRO A 139 -10.54 -5.05 9.51
CA PRO A 139 -11.36 -4.95 8.30
C PRO A 139 -10.54 -5.20 7.03
N ALA A 140 -11.14 -5.85 6.02
CA ALA A 140 -10.48 -6.14 4.74
C ALA A 140 -9.99 -4.89 4.00
N THR A 141 -10.60 -3.73 4.28
CA THR A 141 -10.17 -2.43 3.73
C THR A 141 -8.73 -2.09 4.10
N ILE A 142 -8.24 -2.63 5.21
CA ILE A 142 -6.88 -2.46 5.72
C ILE A 142 -6.07 -3.75 5.56
N THR A 143 -6.65 -4.91 5.90
CA THR A 143 -5.95 -6.20 5.90
C THR A 143 -5.86 -6.88 4.53
N GLY A 144 -6.57 -6.36 3.52
CA GLY A 144 -6.58 -6.89 2.16
C GLY A 144 -5.19 -6.89 1.52
N ALA A 145 -4.97 -7.81 0.59
CA ALA A 145 -3.80 -7.74 -0.29
C ALA A 145 -3.88 -6.47 -1.16
N THR A 146 -2.75 -5.78 -1.28
CA THR A 146 -2.70 -4.46 -1.94
C THR A 146 -1.55 -4.34 -2.90
N SER A 147 -1.73 -3.53 -3.94
CA SER A 147 -0.63 -2.90 -4.68
C SER A 147 -0.41 -1.48 -4.17
N ALA A 148 0.82 -1.03 -4.06
CA ALA A 148 1.12 0.34 -3.66
C ALA A 148 2.21 0.98 -4.52
N ILE A 149 2.06 2.30 -4.73
CA ILE A 149 3.05 3.16 -5.40
C ILE A 149 3.15 4.46 -4.62
N SER A 150 4.35 4.80 -4.17
CA SER A 150 4.68 6.11 -3.60
C SER A 150 5.63 6.86 -4.51
N CYS A 151 5.50 8.18 -4.53
CA CYS A 151 6.41 9.06 -5.25
C CYS A 151 7.14 9.99 -4.30
N ILE A 152 8.47 9.98 -4.39
CA ILE A 152 9.36 10.90 -3.72
C ILE A 152 10.01 11.77 -4.78
N ARG A 153 10.01 13.08 -4.57
CA ARG A 153 10.70 14.02 -5.45
C ARG A 153 11.49 14.98 -4.61
N ARG A 154 12.77 15.17 -4.95
CA ARG A 154 13.69 16.02 -4.17
C ARG A 154 13.77 15.63 -2.69
N GLY A 155 13.63 14.34 -2.39
CA GLY A 155 13.63 13.82 -1.03
C GLY A 155 12.34 14.08 -0.23
N VAL A 156 11.28 14.62 -0.86
CA VAL A 156 9.99 14.88 -0.21
C VAL A 156 8.93 13.91 -0.77
N PRO A 157 8.16 13.20 0.07
CA PRO A 157 7.00 12.44 -0.36
C PRO A 157 5.95 13.37 -0.97
N ILE A 158 5.46 13.05 -2.17
CA ILE A 158 4.40 13.82 -2.84
C ILE A 158 3.05 13.13 -2.66
N PHE A 159 3.03 11.81 -2.83
CA PHE A 159 1.80 11.03 -2.75
C PHE A 159 2.08 9.55 -2.48
N ALA A 160 1.01 8.85 -2.10
CA ALA A 160 0.92 7.40 -2.12
C ALA A 160 -0.41 6.97 -2.76
N VAL A 161 -0.37 5.91 -3.53
CA VAL A 161 -1.52 5.25 -4.16
C VAL A 161 -1.52 3.80 -3.70
N ILE A 162 -2.66 3.30 -3.22
CA ILE A 162 -2.84 1.91 -2.81
C ILE A 162 -4.09 1.37 -3.49
N VAL A 163 -4.01 0.21 -4.13
CA VAL A 163 -5.18 -0.52 -4.64
C VAL A 163 -5.35 -1.78 -3.81
N ASN A 164 -6.48 -1.87 -3.09
CA ASN A 164 -6.86 -3.06 -2.34
C ASN A 164 -7.59 -4.02 -3.27
N TYR A 165 -6.98 -5.18 -3.52
CA TYR A 165 -7.51 -6.19 -4.42
C TYR A 165 -8.82 -6.78 -3.90
N ILE A 166 -8.88 -7.02 -2.59
CA ILE A 166 -10.00 -7.69 -1.93
C ILE A 166 -11.24 -6.80 -1.88
N THR A 167 -11.08 -5.55 -1.44
CA THR A 167 -12.21 -4.63 -1.35
C THR A 167 -12.47 -3.85 -2.63
N LYS A 168 -11.62 -3.95 -3.65
CA LYS A 168 -11.71 -3.17 -4.90
C LYS A 168 -11.71 -1.68 -4.62
N GLU A 169 -10.79 -1.21 -3.79
CA GLU A 169 -10.72 0.19 -3.39
C GLU A 169 -9.38 0.78 -3.78
N LEU A 170 -9.43 1.99 -4.33
CA LEU A 170 -8.27 2.85 -4.57
C LEU A 170 -8.19 3.85 -3.43
N VAL A 171 -7.09 3.83 -2.70
CA VAL A 171 -6.74 4.80 -1.66
C VAL A 171 -5.64 5.71 -2.20
N VAL A 172 -5.85 7.02 -2.09
CA VAL A 172 -4.89 8.04 -2.52
C VAL A 172 -4.59 8.97 -1.36
N SER A 173 -3.31 9.21 -1.12
CA SER A 173 -2.80 10.21 -0.18
C SER A 173 -1.96 11.23 -0.94
N CYS A 174 -2.32 12.51 -0.88
CA CYS A 174 -1.60 13.61 -1.52
C CYS A 174 -1.98 14.95 -0.88
N ALA A 175 -1.43 16.06 -1.38
CA ALA A 175 -1.75 17.40 -0.91
C ALA A 175 -3.25 17.79 -1.01
N ALA A 176 -4.07 17.02 -1.74
CA ALA A 176 -5.53 17.19 -1.76
C ALA A 176 -6.25 16.42 -0.64
N GLY A 177 -5.50 15.81 0.28
CA GLY A 177 -5.99 14.97 1.37
C GLY A 177 -5.95 13.48 1.06
N ASN A 178 -6.43 12.70 2.04
CA ASN A 178 -6.55 11.24 1.94
C ASN A 178 -7.96 10.87 1.47
N LYS A 179 -8.05 10.05 0.43
CA LYS A 179 -9.31 9.68 -0.24
C LYS A 179 -9.36 8.17 -0.49
N ILE A 180 -10.56 7.60 -0.39
CA ILE A 180 -10.86 6.23 -0.81
C ILE A 180 -11.96 6.23 -1.87
N LEU A 181 -11.75 5.49 -2.95
CA LEU A 181 -12.65 5.35 -4.07
C LEU A 181 -12.94 3.86 -4.31
N LYS A 182 -14.22 3.48 -4.36
CA LYS A 182 -14.63 2.15 -4.81
C LYS A 182 -14.42 2.03 -6.31
N LEU A 183 -13.73 0.98 -6.73
CA LEU A 183 -13.44 0.70 -8.13
C LEU A 183 -14.59 -0.06 -8.81
N PRO A 184 -14.88 0.26 -10.08
CA PRO A 184 -15.85 -0.51 -10.86
C PRO A 184 -15.26 -1.87 -11.26
N ASP A 185 -16.12 -2.84 -11.55
CA ASP A 185 -15.69 -4.17 -12.01
C ASP A 185 -15.01 -4.14 -13.38
N LYS A 186 -15.22 -3.10 -14.18
CA LYS A 186 -14.51 -2.85 -15.44
C LYS A 186 -14.14 -1.39 -15.53
N LEU A 187 -12.93 -1.11 -16.00
CA LEU A 187 -12.48 0.24 -16.27
C LEU A 187 -13.21 0.77 -17.52
N THR A 188 -14.20 1.64 -17.31
CA THR A 188 -15.03 2.22 -18.39
C THR A 188 -14.68 3.67 -18.68
N SER A 189 -14.00 4.34 -17.76
CA SER A 189 -13.54 5.72 -17.89
C SER A 189 -12.17 5.87 -17.22
N ALA A 190 -11.41 6.88 -17.64
CA ALA A 190 -10.18 7.25 -16.96
C ALA A 190 -10.49 7.63 -15.50
N ILE A 191 -9.79 7.00 -14.57
CA ILE A 191 -9.79 7.39 -13.15
C ILE A 191 -8.48 8.14 -12.94
N ASP A 192 -8.59 9.44 -12.70
CA ASP A 192 -7.48 10.33 -12.40
C ASP A 192 -7.70 11.01 -11.04
N LEU A 193 -6.77 11.88 -10.63
CA LEU A 193 -6.89 12.63 -9.38
C LEU A 193 -8.21 13.40 -9.29
N GLU A 194 -8.65 14.05 -10.37
CA GLU A 194 -9.88 14.86 -10.34
C GLU A 194 -11.12 13.99 -10.11
N TYR A 195 -11.16 12.83 -10.77
CA TYR A 195 -12.19 11.83 -10.50
C TYR A 195 -12.16 11.36 -9.04
N VAL A 196 -10.98 11.06 -8.49
CA VAL A 196 -10.82 10.67 -7.08
C VAL A 196 -11.26 11.78 -6.12
N GLN A 197 -10.94 13.04 -6.41
CA GLN A 197 -11.36 14.18 -5.59
C GLN A 197 -12.89 14.33 -5.56
N MET A 198 -13.54 14.20 -6.72
CA MET A 198 -14.98 14.33 -6.88
C MET A 198 -15.78 13.15 -6.32
N LYS A 199 -15.30 11.92 -6.51
CA LYS A 199 -16.07 10.69 -6.21
C LYS A 199 -15.56 9.94 -4.98
N GLY A 200 -14.33 10.20 -4.55
CA GLY A 200 -13.72 9.57 -3.40
C GLY A 200 -14.24 10.12 -2.07
N LYS A 201 -14.43 9.22 -1.10
CA LYS A 201 -14.73 9.56 0.29
C LYS A 201 -13.47 9.99 1.01
N ILE A 202 -13.59 10.97 1.90
CA ILE A 202 -12.46 11.44 2.72
C ILE A 202 -12.11 10.37 3.75
N ILE A 203 -10.82 10.10 3.90
CA ILE A 203 -10.26 9.34 5.02
C ILE A 203 -9.73 10.35 6.03
N SER A 204 -10.21 10.27 7.26
CA SER A 204 -9.70 11.12 8.36
C SER A 204 -8.79 10.31 9.27
N PHE A 205 -7.82 10.98 9.88
CA PHE A 205 -6.94 10.40 10.89
C PHE A 205 -7.32 11.04 12.22
N PRO A 206 -8.18 10.38 13.02
CA PRO A 206 -8.61 10.93 14.30
C PRO A 206 -7.41 11.15 15.21
N GLY A 207 -7.41 12.28 15.91
CA GLY A 207 -6.44 12.52 16.97
C GLY A 207 -6.53 11.46 18.05
N ILE A 208 -5.41 11.25 18.74
CA ILE A 208 -5.35 10.35 19.90
C ILE A 208 -6.19 11.01 21.01
N GLY A 209 -7.44 10.56 21.18
CA GLY A 209 -8.35 11.08 22.21
C GLY A 209 -7.80 10.89 23.62
N GLU A 210 -8.45 11.48 24.62
CA GLU A 210 -7.94 11.57 26.01
C GLU A 210 -7.88 10.22 26.78
N ASN A 211 -8.42 9.13 26.22
CA ASN A 211 -8.42 7.84 26.90
C ASN A 211 -7.06 7.14 26.78
N ILE A 212 -6.26 7.25 27.85
CA ILE A 212 -4.92 6.65 28.01
C ILE A 212 -4.87 5.16 27.60
N ARG A 213 -5.92 4.36 27.84
CA ARG A 213 -5.91 2.93 27.46
C ARG A 213 -5.92 2.74 25.94
N ASN A 214 -6.61 3.59 25.20
CA ASN A 214 -6.65 3.53 23.74
C ASN A 214 -5.30 3.98 23.14
N MET A 215 -4.60 4.91 23.79
CA MET A 215 -3.27 5.34 23.37
C MET A 215 -2.22 4.22 23.41
N ARG A 216 -2.43 3.22 24.29
CA ARG A 216 -1.51 2.09 24.44
C ARG A 216 -1.74 0.98 23.42
N LYS A 217 -2.87 0.97 22.71
CA LYS A 217 -3.12 -0.02 21.67
C LYS A 217 -2.25 0.25 20.45
N PHE A 218 -1.59 -0.79 19.94
CA PHE A 218 -0.73 -0.67 18.78
C PHE A 218 -0.88 -1.86 17.83
N VAL A 219 -0.43 -1.65 16.61
CA VAL A 219 -0.18 -2.72 15.64
C VAL A 219 1.31 -2.78 15.37
N THR A 220 1.84 -3.98 15.19
CA THR A 220 3.25 -4.20 14.86
C THR A 220 3.41 -5.54 14.15
N PHE A 221 4.52 -5.72 13.46
CA PHE A 221 4.89 -7.03 12.93
C PHE A 221 5.73 -7.80 13.96
N LEU A 222 5.18 -8.90 14.46
CA LEU A 222 5.84 -9.83 15.39
C LEU A 222 6.36 -11.10 14.70
N GLY A 223 6.39 -11.13 13.36
CA GLY A 223 6.85 -12.27 12.57
C GLY A 223 5.69 -13.05 11.94
N ASP A 224 6.02 -13.84 10.93
CA ASP A 224 5.11 -14.82 10.34
C ASP A 224 5.78 -16.21 10.33
N VAL A 225 5.09 -17.25 9.86
CA VAL A 225 5.67 -18.59 9.72
C VAL A 225 6.98 -18.50 8.92
N GLY A 226 8.11 -18.87 9.55
CA GLY A 226 9.45 -18.81 8.96
C GLY A 226 10.23 -17.51 9.19
N LYS A 227 9.63 -16.46 9.77
CA LYS A 227 10.32 -15.20 10.14
C LYS A 227 10.47 -15.12 11.67
N ILE A 228 11.45 -15.84 12.21
CA ILE A 228 11.80 -15.86 13.65
C ILE A 228 12.56 -14.60 14.08
N GLY A 229 12.50 -14.24 15.37
CA GLY A 229 13.28 -13.14 15.96
C GLY A 229 12.50 -11.84 16.13
N TYR A 230 11.41 -11.61 15.40
CA TYR A 230 10.65 -10.36 15.50
C TYR A 230 9.95 -10.20 16.85
N LYS A 231 9.28 -11.26 17.34
CA LYS A 231 8.63 -11.26 18.65
C LYS A 231 9.67 -11.16 19.77
N GLU A 232 10.76 -11.89 19.66
CA GLU A 232 11.85 -11.91 20.62
C GLU A 232 12.50 -10.52 20.72
N ASN A 233 12.89 -9.92 19.60
CA ASN A 233 13.45 -8.56 19.55
C ASN A 233 12.47 -7.52 20.11
N PHE A 234 11.16 -7.69 19.86
CA PHE A 234 10.16 -6.80 20.40
C PHE A 234 10.08 -6.91 21.94
N LEU A 235 10.05 -8.12 22.49
CA LEU A 235 10.02 -8.32 23.93
C LEU A 235 11.32 -7.84 24.59
N ASP A 236 12.47 -8.09 23.96
CA ASP A 236 13.79 -7.63 24.41
C ASP A 236 13.93 -6.09 24.42
N SER A 237 13.13 -5.38 23.62
CA SER A 237 13.10 -3.91 23.64
C SER A 237 12.58 -3.31 24.95
N GLY A 238 11.84 -4.10 25.75
CA GLY A 238 11.24 -3.65 27.01
C GLY A 238 10.12 -2.62 26.86
N LEU A 239 9.63 -2.35 25.64
CA LEU A 239 8.55 -1.39 25.37
C LEU A 239 7.21 -1.81 25.98
N VAL A 240 6.92 -3.11 25.97
CA VAL A 240 5.69 -3.72 26.50
C VAL A 240 6.05 -5.07 27.13
N GLY A 241 5.57 -5.32 28.35
CA GLY A 241 5.75 -6.61 29.03
C GLY A 241 4.95 -7.73 28.34
N GLU A 242 5.40 -8.98 28.45
CA GLU A 242 4.71 -10.13 27.86
C GLU A 242 3.29 -10.30 28.40
N ASP A 243 3.09 -10.01 29.69
CA ASP A 243 1.80 -10.01 30.38
C ASP A 243 0.83 -8.92 29.88
N GLN A 244 1.36 -7.87 29.26
CA GLN A 244 0.60 -6.74 28.72
C GLN A 244 0.35 -6.86 27.22
N LEU A 245 1.00 -7.81 26.54
CA LEU A 245 0.97 -7.91 25.10
C LEU A 245 -0.45 -8.15 24.59
N SER A 246 -1.20 -9.06 25.21
CA SER A 246 -2.58 -9.38 24.81
C SER A 246 -3.54 -8.18 24.94
N ASP A 247 -3.25 -7.25 25.84
CA ASP A 247 -4.13 -6.12 26.13
C ASP A 247 -3.92 -4.94 25.16
N PHE A 248 -2.70 -4.81 24.64
CA PHE A 248 -2.28 -3.67 23.83
C PHE A 248 -2.02 -4.01 22.37
N LEU A 249 -1.61 -5.24 22.07
CA LEU A 249 -1.40 -5.68 20.70
C LEU A 249 -2.74 -5.91 20.03
N HIS A 250 -3.08 -5.06 19.08
CA HIS A 250 -4.30 -5.19 18.30
C HIS A 250 -4.13 -6.14 17.11
N TYR A 251 -2.98 -6.07 16.45
CA TYR A 251 -2.67 -6.88 15.29
C TYR A 251 -1.16 -7.13 15.23
N ASP A 252 -0.78 -8.40 15.12
CA ASP A 252 0.59 -8.90 15.24
C ASP A 252 1.28 -9.13 13.87
N LYS A 253 0.53 -9.09 12.77
CA LYS A 253 1.02 -9.24 11.40
C LYS A 253 0.40 -8.26 10.40
N PRO A 254 0.28 -6.95 10.70
CA PRO A 254 -0.41 -6.01 9.83
C PRO A 254 0.27 -5.94 8.44
N GLY A 255 -0.49 -5.62 7.39
CA GLY A 255 0.05 -5.44 6.03
C GLY A 255 1.11 -4.34 5.99
N GLY A 256 1.93 -4.32 4.95
CA GLY A 256 2.97 -3.31 4.74
C GLY A 256 2.37 -1.94 4.36
N PRO A 257 2.04 -1.69 3.08
CA PRO A 257 1.65 -0.35 2.61
C PRO A 257 0.37 0.20 3.24
N SER A 258 -0.64 -0.65 3.48
CA SER A 258 -1.93 -0.24 4.04
C SER A 258 -1.90 0.05 5.53
N ARG A 259 -0.79 -0.23 6.23
CA ARG A 259 -0.74 -0.19 7.69
C ARG A 259 -1.11 1.15 8.30
N ALA A 260 -0.67 2.24 7.69
CA ALA A 260 -1.00 3.59 8.14
C ALA A 260 -2.52 3.77 8.33
N LEU A 261 -3.34 3.03 7.56
CA LEU A 261 -4.79 3.09 7.62
C LEU A 261 -5.39 2.52 8.93
N TYR A 262 -4.64 1.76 9.73
CA TYR A 262 -5.07 1.38 11.09
C TYR A 262 -5.25 2.60 12.01
N LEU A 263 -4.59 3.72 11.72
CA LEU A 263 -4.74 4.98 12.46
C LEU A 263 -5.86 5.86 11.88
N SER A 264 -6.57 5.38 10.85
CA SER A 264 -7.57 6.17 10.14
C SER A 264 -9.00 5.84 10.57
N SER A 265 -9.96 6.62 10.08
CA SER A 265 -11.40 6.39 10.24
C SER A 265 -11.92 5.14 9.52
N LEU A 266 -11.05 4.39 8.82
CA LEU A 266 -11.39 3.06 8.32
C LEU A 266 -11.42 2.01 9.45
N GLN A 267 -10.78 2.27 10.59
CA GLN A 267 -10.97 1.43 11.77
C GLN A 267 -12.28 1.75 12.50
N PRO A 268 -13.00 0.73 13.04
CA PRO A 268 -14.14 0.97 13.91
C PRO A 268 -13.76 1.86 15.10
N HIS A 269 -14.62 2.83 15.40
CA HIS A 269 -14.41 3.77 16.51
C HIS A 269 -14.29 3.11 17.90
N THR A 270 -14.76 1.87 18.03
CA THR A 270 -14.65 1.06 19.26
C THR A 270 -13.28 0.40 19.42
N LEU A 271 -12.45 0.39 18.37
CA LEU A 271 -11.13 -0.23 18.32
C LEU A 271 -10.04 0.77 17.88
N PRO A 272 -9.92 1.93 18.54
CA PRO A 272 -8.90 2.91 18.17
C PRO A 272 -7.49 2.35 18.42
N ILE A 273 -6.60 2.62 17.46
CA ILE A 273 -5.17 2.33 17.54
C ILE A 273 -4.44 3.62 17.87
N GLY A 274 -3.61 3.59 18.91
CA GLY A 274 -2.84 4.77 19.33
C GLY A 274 -1.64 5.02 18.42
N PHE A 275 -0.95 3.96 18.00
CA PHE A 275 0.26 4.07 17.19
C PHE A 275 0.59 2.78 16.44
N ILE A 276 1.47 2.90 15.45
CA ILE A 276 2.05 1.78 14.69
C ILE A 276 3.51 1.66 15.13
N LEU A 277 3.95 0.43 15.41
CA LEU A 277 5.37 0.15 15.63
C LEU A 277 5.93 -0.53 14.39
N ALA A 278 6.98 0.07 13.83
CA ALA A 278 7.84 -0.60 12.86
C ALA A 278 8.90 -1.38 13.63
N ASN A 279 8.95 -2.70 13.43
CA ASN A 279 9.89 -3.59 14.10
C ASN A 279 10.67 -4.37 13.04
N GLY A 280 11.81 -3.85 12.57
CA GLY A 280 12.71 -4.57 11.65
C GLY A 280 12.23 -4.64 10.18
N GLU A 281 11.33 -3.75 9.77
CA GLU A 281 10.67 -3.80 8.46
C GLU A 281 11.48 -3.16 7.34
N LYS A 282 11.24 -3.60 6.10
CA LYS A 282 11.93 -3.08 4.92
C LYS A 282 11.47 -1.65 4.64
N ILE A 283 12.40 -0.82 4.14
CA ILE A 283 12.10 0.56 3.72
C ILE A 283 10.95 0.62 2.70
N GLY A 284 10.89 -0.35 1.79
CA GLY A 284 9.81 -0.45 0.80
C GLY A 284 8.41 -0.55 1.41
N GLU A 285 8.25 -1.09 2.62
CA GLU A 285 6.94 -1.29 3.26
C GLU A 285 6.46 -0.02 3.98
N TRP A 286 7.33 0.64 4.76
CA TRP A 286 6.93 1.81 5.56
C TRP A 286 6.99 3.14 4.80
N ILE A 287 7.72 3.24 3.68
CA ILE A 287 7.81 4.48 2.89
C ILE A 287 6.43 4.92 2.38
N HIS A 288 5.52 3.97 2.16
CA HIS A 288 4.15 4.24 1.76
C HIS A 288 3.37 5.04 2.80
N TRP A 289 3.73 4.94 4.08
CA TRP A 289 3.04 5.63 5.17
C TRP A 289 3.34 7.12 5.21
N LEU A 290 4.50 7.55 4.70
CA LEU A 290 4.97 8.93 4.85
C LEU A 290 3.99 9.94 4.27
N SER A 291 3.43 9.66 3.09
CA SER A 291 2.42 10.51 2.48
C SER A 291 1.15 10.60 3.34
N PHE A 292 0.68 9.46 3.88
CA PHE A 292 -0.51 9.45 4.75
C PHE A 292 -0.29 10.26 6.02
N VAL A 293 0.91 10.16 6.62
CA VAL A 293 1.27 10.95 7.81
C VAL A 293 1.39 12.44 7.46
N GLN A 294 2.04 12.77 6.34
CA GLN A 294 2.21 14.15 5.89
C GLN A 294 0.88 14.86 5.61
N PHE A 295 -0.10 14.13 5.07
CA PHE A 295 -1.42 14.65 4.71
C PHE A 295 -2.53 14.23 5.68
N ALA A 296 -2.18 13.73 6.87
CA ALA A 296 -3.14 13.33 7.89
C ALA A 296 -3.91 14.55 8.41
N LEU A 297 -5.23 14.48 8.33
CA LEU A 297 -6.14 15.51 8.86
C LEU A 297 -7.25 14.84 9.67
N SER A 298 -7.60 15.47 10.80
CA SER A 298 -8.81 15.10 11.54
C SER A 298 -10.06 15.71 10.86
N GLN A 299 -11.27 15.25 11.23
CA GLN A 299 -12.51 15.70 10.57
C GLN A 299 -12.78 17.20 10.65
N HIS A 300 -12.15 17.90 11.60
CA HIS A 300 -12.30 19.35 11.81
C HIS A 300 -11.00 20.13 11.58
N ASP A 301 -9.98 19.47 11.05
CA ASP A 301 -8.68 20.07 10.79
C ASP A 301 -8.64 20.71 9.40
N ASN A 302 -8.53 22.04 9.38
CA ASN A 302 -8.36 22.84 8.17
C ASN A 302 -6.91 23.34 7.99
N SER A 303 -5.96 22.79 8.77
CA SER A 303 -4.56 23.16 8.67
C SER A 303 -3.96 22.72 7.32
N GLN A 304 -2.89 23.40 6.93
CA GLN A 304 -2.10 22.99 5.79
C GLN A 304 -1.06 21.96 6.25
N PRO A 305 -0.72 20.95 5.42
CA PRO A 305 0.34 19.99 5.73
C PRO A 305 1.64 20.69 6.16
N ALA A 306 2.38 20.12 7.10
CA ALA A 306 3.63 20.74 7.59
C ALA A 306 4.71 20.90 6.49
N LEU A 307 4.59 20.12 5.41
CA LEU A 307 5.48 20.13 4.24
C LEU A 307 4.65 20.50 2.99
N VAL A 308 4.32 21.79 2.84
CA VAL A 308 3.87 22.34 1.55
C VAL A 308 5.05 23.06 0.91
N SER A 309 5.54 22.54 -0.22
CA SER A 309 6.49 23.25 -1.08
C SER A 309 5.76 24.17 -2.05
#